data_AF-A0A803TLB2-F1
#
_entry.id   AF-A0A803TLB2-F1
#
_cell.length_a   1.000
_cell.length_b   1.000
_cell.length_c   1.000
_cell.angle_alpha   90.00
_cell.angle_beta   90.00
_cell.angle_gamma   90.00
#
_symmetry.space_group_name_H-M   'P 1'
#
loop_
_entity.id
_entity.type
_entity.pdbx_description
1 polymer ?
#
loop_
_entity_poly.entity_id
_entity_poly.type
_entity_poly.pdbx_seq_one_letter_code
_entity_poly.pdbx_strand_id
1 'polypeptide(L)'
;MHATKKKKTRVILRMLPVSGTCKAFVDDMKQYSETFFEPWFKSPQKGTFQIVYKARNNSHLSREKVITELAGVVGHLNPENKVDLNNPEFTIVVEIIKNICCLSVVKDYVLFRKYNLQEVVKSGKTDCQGDASKASPEGNSKGDKAVVENVGSQDQPEDKFEEKANDNHED
;
A
#
# COMPACT_ATOMS: atom_id res chain seq x y z
N MET A 1 -10.07 -15.06 18.63
CA MET A 1 -11.33 -14.68 17.94
C MET A 1 -11.60 -15.51 16.69
N HIS A 2 -10.60 -15.97 15.94
CA HIS A 2 -10.82 -16.78 14.73
C HIS A 2 -11.46 -18.15 15.00
N ALA A 3 -10.92 -18.92 15.94
CA ALA A 3 -11.44 -20.26 16.25
C ALA A 3 -12.83 -20.24 16.92
N THR A 4 -13.07 -19.32 17.86
CA THR A 4 -14.33 -19.27 18.62
C THR A 4 -15.37 -18.33 18.02
N LYS A 5 -14.98 -17.40 17.14
CA LYS A 5 -15.79 -16.30 16.57
C LYS A 5 -16.59 -15.47 17.60
N LYS A 6 -16.28 -15.57 18.91
CA LYS A 6 -16.96 -14.83 19.99
C LYS A 6 -16.45 -13.38 20.06
N LYS A 7 -17.34 -12.42 19.80
CA LYS A 7 -17.09 -10.98 19.97
C LYS A 7 -17.05 -10.63 21.46
N LYS A 8 -15.90 -10.18 21.95
CA LYS A 8 -15.71 -9.72 23.35
C LYS A 8 -15.71 -8.19 23.50
N THR A 9 -15.71 -7.45 22.40
CA THR A 9 -15.57 -5.99 22.36
C THR A 9 -16.82 -5.38 21.74
N ARG A 10 -17.37 -4.29 22.28
CA ARG A 10 -18.63 -3.71 21.76
C ARG A 10 -18.41 -2.86 20.51
N VAL A 11 -17.46 -1.92 20.58
CA VAL A 11 -17.32 -0.79 19.64
C VAL A 11 -16.04 -0.79 18.80
N ILE A 12 -15.10 -1.70 19.06
CA ILE A 12 -13.83 -1.73 18.31
C ILE A 12 -14.10 -2.16 16.87
N LEU A 13 -13.74 -1.30 15.91
CA LEU A 13 -13.86 -1.59 14.48
C LEU A 13 -12.64 -2.35 13.96
N ARG A 14 -11.45 -1.79 14.11
CA ARG A 14 -10.20 -2.35 13.58
C ARG A 14 -9.09 -2.29 14.62
N MET A 15 -8.32 -3.36 14.73
CA MET A 15 -7.07 -3.37 15.50
C MET A 15 -5.88 -3.12 14.58
N LEU A 16 -4.87 -2.44 15.10
CA LEU A 16 -3.58 -2.27 14.43
C LEU A 16 -2.56 -3.18 15.12
N PRO A 17 -2.02 -4.20 14.44
CA PRO A 17 -0.89 -4.96 14.98
C PRO A 17 0.36 -4.08 14.94
N VAL A 18 1.04 -3.96 16.09
CA VAL A 18 2.33 -3.27 16.21
C VAL A 18 3.25 -4.16 17.04
N SER A 19 4.40 -4.51 16.47
CA SER A 19 5.44 -5.29 17.16
C SER A 19 6.71 -4.48 17.38
N GLY A 20 6.84 -3.35 16.67
CA GLY A 20 7.99 -2.49 16.70
C GLY A 20 7.64 -1.04 16.38
N THR A 21 8.41 -0.10 16.91
CA THR A 21 8.24 1.33 16.63
C THR A 21 9.59 2.01 16.46
N CYS A 22 9.68 2.95 15.52
CA CYS A 22 10.80 3.84 15.36
C CYS A 22 10.31 5.25 14.99
N LYS A 23 11.22 6.22 14.87
CA LYS A 23 10.87 7.54 14.36
C LYS A 23 10.53 7.45 12.87
N ALA A 24 9.63 8.31 12.42
CA ALA A 24 9.19 8.39 11.02
C ALA A 24 10.22 9.14 10.15
N PHE A 25 11.48 8.70 10.16
CA PHE A 25 12.54 9.12 9.27
C PHE A 25 13.10 7.91 8.53
N VAL A 26 13.52 8.09 7.28
CA VAL A 26 13.87 6.97 6.41
C VAL A 26 15.07 6.18 6.96
N ASP A 27 16.07 6.87 7.46
CA ASP A 27 17.28 6.23 8.02
C ASP A 27 16.98 5.43 9.29
N ASP A 28 16.18 6.00 10.20
CA ASP A 28 15.72 5.33 11.42
C ASP A 28 14.87 4.09 11.10
N MET A 29 14.01 4.18 10.07
CA MET A 29 13.20 3.06 9.59
C MET A 29 14.09 1.95 9.01
N LYS A 30 15.08 2.31 8.19
CA LYS A 30 16.00 1.35 7.57
C LYS A 30 16.80 0.61 8.64
N GLN A 31 17.47 1.33 9.53
CA GLN A 31 18.28 0.75 10.61
C GLN A 31 17.45 -0.17 11.51
N TYR A 32 16.24 0.25 11.89
CA TYR A 32 15.37 -0.58 12.69
C TYR A 32 14.89 -1.82 11.93
N SER A 33 14.50 -1.66 10.66
CA SER A 33 13.96 -2.74 9.83
C SER A 33 14.96 -3.85 9.54
N GLU A 34 16.26 -3.54 9.43
CA GLU A 34 17.31 -4.54 9.20
C GLU A 34 17.31 -5.61 10.30
N THR A 35 17.32 -5.17 11.57
CA THR A 35 17.29 -6.09 12.73
C THR A 35 15.91 -6.66 12.98
N PHE A 36 14.86 -5.85 12.78
CA PHE A 36 13.49 -6.27 13.02
C PHE A 36 13.06 -7.35 12.02
N PHE A 37 13.48 -7.33 10.76
CA PHE A 37 13.05 -8.30 9.76
C PHE A 37 13.81 -9.64 9.79
N GLU A 38 14.94 -9.73 10.50
CA GLU A 38 15.76 -10.94 10.51
C GLU A 38 14.99 -12.22 10.90
N PRO A 39 14.14 -12.23 11.95
CA PRO A 39 13.45 -13.45 12.37
C PRO A 39 12.49 -14.03 11.33
N TRP A 40 12.13 -13.26 10.30
CA TRP A 40 11.17 -13.64 9.27
C TRP A 40 11.81 -13.81 7.88
N PHE A 41 12.81 -12.98 7.57
CA PHE A 41 13.29 -12.81 6.21
C PHE A 41 14.78 -13.12 6.03
N LYS A 42 15.54 -13.37 7.10
CA LYS A 42 16.95 -13.77 7.00
C LYS A 42 17.07 -15.29 6.86
N SER A 43 18.01 -15.74 6.03
CA SER A 43 18.31 -17.16 5.86
C SER A 43 18.56 -17.85 7.22
N PRO A 44 17.99 -19.05 7.48
CA PRO A 44 17.36 -19.99 6.52
C PRO A 44 15.88 -19.70 6.21
N GLN A 45 15.28 -18.67 6.81
CA GLN A 45 13.90 -18.32 6.52
C GLN A 45 13.78 -17.56 5.19
N LYS A 46 12.67 -17.81 4.51
CA LYS A 46 12.28 -17.16 3.27
C LYS A 46 10.76 -17.17 3.16
N GLY A 47 10.22 -16.24 2.39
CA GLY A 47 8.79 -16.23 2.10
C GLY A 47 8.41 -15.18 1.09
N THR A 48 7.15 -15.24 0.67
CA THR A 48 6.54 -14.15 -0.10
C THR A 48 5.98 -13.10 0.85
N PHE A 49 6.08 -11.84 0.46
CA PHE A 49 5.58 -10.76 1.30
C PHE A 49 4.90 -9.64 0.52
N GLN A 50 4.03 -8.91 1.21
CA GLN A 50 3.52 -7.62 0.76
C GLN A 50 3.78 -6.56 1.82
N ILE A 51 3.88 -5.30 1.38
CA ILE A 51 4.00 -4.15 2.27
C ILE A 51 2.71 -3.33 2.21
N VAL A 52 2.09 -3.11 3.37
CA VAL A 52 0.86 -2.31 3.52
C VAL A 52 1.21 -1.02 4.24
N TYR A 53 1.33 0.06 3.46
CA TYR A 53 1.58 1.39 4.00
C TYR A 53 0.29 2.17 4.28
N LYS A 54 0.23 2.82 5.44
CA LYS A 54 -0.75 3.86 5.79
C LYS A 54 -0.07 4.98 6.58
N ALA A 55 -0.50 6.21 6.34
CA ALA A 55 -0.08 7.37 7.11
C ALA A 55 -1.29 8.10 7.70
N ARG A 56 -1.13 8.61 8.92
CA ARG A 56 -2.10 9.47 9.62
C ARG A 56 -1.39 10.71 10.13
N ASN A 57 -1.89 11.87 9.72
CA ASN A 57 -1.34 13.16 10.10
C ASN A 57 0.18 13.26 9.84
N ASN A 58 0.60 12.70 8.70
CA ASN A 58 1.96 12.78 8.18
C ASN A 58 1.87 12.87 6.65
N SER A 59 2.41 13.95 6.09
CA SER A 59 2.52 14.19 4.65
C SER A 59 3.97 14.23 4.17
N HIS A 60 4.93 14.11 5.09
CA HIS A 60 6.35 14.25 4.79
C HIS A 60 6.97 12.97 4.21
N LEU A 61 6.47 11.80 4.61
CA LEU A 61 6.94 10.51 4.09
C LEU A 61 6.11 10.04 2.91
N SER A 62 6.73 9.98 1.73
CA SER A 62 6.11 9.39 0.54
C SER A 62 5.98 7.88 0.69
N ARG A 63 4.82 7.36 0.28
CA ARG A 63 4.50 5.94 0.34
C ARG A 63 5.52 5.10 -0.43
N GLU A 64 5.84 5.53 -1.64
CA GLU A 64 6.69 4.82 -2.60
C GLU A 64 8.09 4.68 -2.04
N LYS A 65 8.65 5.75 -1.45
CA LYS A 65 9.97 5.73 -0.84
C LYS A 65 10.04 4.72 0.30
N VAL A 66 9.05 4.74 1.20
CA VAL A 66 9.02 3.80 2.34
C VAL A 66 8.91 2.35 1.87
N ILE A 67 8.05 2.07 0.88
CA ILE A 67 7.89 0.71 0.34
C ILE A 67 9.18 0.23 -0.31
N THR A 68 9.82 1.05 -1.15
CA THR A 68 11.06 0.69 -1.85
C THR A 68 12.20 0.41 -0.88
N GLU A 69 12.40 1.25 0.13
CA GLU A 69 13.47 1.07 1.12
C GLU A 69 13.27 -0.22 1.93
N LEU A 70 12.06 -0.46 2.45
CA LEU A 70 11.77 -1.66 3.23
C LEU A 70 11.83 -2.94 2.38
N ALA A 71 11.36 -2.90 1.13
CA ALA A 71 11.50 -4.03 0.22
C ALA A 71 12.98 -4.31 -0.11
N GLY A 72 13.80 -3.26 -0.27
CA GLY A 72 15.23 -3.37 -0.46
C GLY A 72 15.94 -4.05 0.72
N VAL A 73 15.57 -3.70 1.96
CA VAL A 73 16.10 -4.35 3.16
C VAL A 73 15.75 -5.84 3.18
N VAL A 74 14.49 -6.20 2.90
CA VAL A 74 14.05 -7.61 2.86
C VAL A 74 14.79 -8.41 1.78
N GLY A 75 15.03 -7.80 0.61
CA GLY A 75 15.80 -8.40 -0.48
C GLY A 75 17.29 -8.58 -0.13
N HIS A 76 17.87 -7.64 0.62
CA HIS A 76 19.26 -7.75 1.10
C HIS A 76 19.42 -8.89 2.12
N LEU A 77 18.45 -9.07 3.02
CA LEU A 77 18.50 -10.12 4.04
C LEU A 77 18.47 -11.54 3.46
N ASN A 78 17.69 -11.76 2.41
CA ASN A 78 17.69 -13.00 1.65
C ASN A 78 17.14 -12.76 0.22
N PRO A 79 17.94 -12.97 -0.84
CA PRO A 79 17.50 -12.82 -2.23
C PRO A 79 16.35 -13.75 -2.64
N GLU A 80 16.08 -14.82 -1.89
CA GLU A 80 14.95 -15.71 -2.15
C GLU A 80 13.59 -15.13 -1.73
N ASN A 81 13.57 -14.05 -0.95
CA ASN A 81 12.33 -13.36 -0.59
C ASN A 81 11.73 -12.67 -1.82
N LYS A 82 10.44 -12.87 -2.05
CA LYS A 82 9.73 -12.30 -3.21
C LYS A 82 8.54 -11.46 -2.80
N VAL A 83 8.32 -10.37 -3.50
CA VAL A 83 7.10 -9.57 -3.34
C VAL A 83 5.95 -10.28 -4.04
N ASP A 84 4.87 -10.54 -3.31
CA ASP A 84 3.61 -11.04 -3.84
C ASP A 84 2.46 -10.23 -3.23
N LEU A 85 1.71 -9.52 -4.07
CA LEU A 85 0.59 -8.66 -3.64
C LEU A 85 -0.76 -9.39 -3.61
N ASN A 86 -0.80 -10.62 -4.14
CA ASN A 86 -2.04 -11.40 -4.28
C ASN A 86 -2.16 -12.43 -3.16
N ASN A 87 -1.11 -13.23 -2.94
CA ASN A 87 -1.11 -14.29 -1.92
C ASN A 87 0.20 -14.34 -1.10
N PRO A 88 0.50 -13.29 -0.33
CA PRO A 88 1.69 -13.24 0.50
C PRO A 88 1.59 -14.18 1.71
N GLU A 89 2.69 -14.83 2.06
CA GLU A 89 2.82 -15.52 3.36
C GLU A 89 2.89 -14.50 4.51
N PHE A 90 3.64 -13.42 4.32
CA PHE A 90 3.83 -12.37 5.32
C PHE A 90 3.32 -11.02 4.83
N THR A 91 2.61 -10.31 5.68
CA THR A 91 2.26 -8.91 5.46
C THR A 91 3.07 -8.05 6.41
N ILE A 92 3.89 -7.18 5.85
CA ILE A 92 4.56 -6.11 6.59
C ILE A 92 3.58 -4.93 6.65
N VAL A 93 3.04 -4.65 7.83
CA VAL A 93 2.17 -3.50 8.06
C VAL A 93 3.03 -2.34 8.54
N VAL A 94 2.97 -1.24 7.79
CA VAL A 94 3.68 0.00 8.08
C VAL A 94 2.65 1.08 8.30
N GLU A 95 2.55 1.57 9.54
CA GLU A 95 1.61 2.62 9.88
C GLU A 95 2.32 3.82 10.50
N ILE A 96 2.30 4.95 9.81
CA ILE A 96 2.86 6.20 10.30
C ILE A 96 1.77 6.97 11.04
N ILE A 97 2.02 7.32 12.30
CA ILE A 97 1.13 8.14 13.11
C ILE A 97 1.95 9.34 13.62
N LYS A 98 1.64 10.54 13.09
CA LYS A 98 2.45 11.74 13.31
C LYS A 98 3.92 11.50 12.93
N ASN A 99 4.83 11.46 13.91
CA ASN A 99 6.27 11.27 13.74
C ASN A 99 6.77 9.88 14.15
N ILE A 100 5.87 8.92 14.36
CA ILE A 100 6.19 7.54 14.76
C ILE A 100 5.85 6.59 13.62
N CYS A 101 6.77 5.71 13.28
CA CYS A 101 6.57 4.58 12.39
C CYS A 101 6.28 3.33 13.23
N CYS A 102 5.12 2.72 13.02
CA CYS A 102 4.71 1.46 13.64
C CYS A 102 4.87 0.33 12.63
N LEU A 103 5.61 -0.71 13.00
CA LEU A 103 5.91 -1.86 12.17
C LEU A 103 5.36 -3.14 12.79
N SER A 104 4.84 -4.02 11.93
CA SER A 104 4.56 -5.40 12.29
C SER A 104 4.69 -6.32 11.09
N VAL A 105 5.13 -7.56 11.35
CA VAL A 105 5.10 -8.65 10.38
C VAL A 105 4.03 -9.63 10.85
N VAL A 106 3.01 -9.84 10.03
CA VAL A 106 1.86 -10.67 10.39
C VAL A 106 1.56 -11.69 9.29
N LYS A 107 1.11 -12.88 9.69
CA LYS A 107 0.51 -13.86 8.78
C LYS A 107 -1.00 -13.61 8.66
N ASP A 108 -1.62 -14.19 7.65
CA ASP A 108 -3.09 -14.27 7.52
C ASP A 108 -3.81 -12.90 7.52
N TYR A 109 -3.15 -11.84 7.05
CA TYR A 109 -3.70 -10.47 7.10
C TYR A 109 -5.03 -10.32 6.34
N VAL A 110 -5.13 -10.97 5.18
CA VAL A 110 -6.35 -10.98 4.35
C VAL A 110 -7.42 -11.85 4.99
N LEU A 111 -7.05 -13.01 5.54
CA LEU A 111 -7.94 -13.92 6.26
C LEU A 111 -8.60 -13.21 7.45
N PHE A 112 -7.83 -12.43 8.22
CA PHE A 112 -8.35 -11.61 9.32
C PHE A 112 -8.98 -10.29 8.87
N ARG A 113 -9.34 -10.15 7.57
CA ARG A 113 -10.01 -8.97 7.00
C ARG A 113 -9.32 -7.66 7.38
N LYS A 114 -7.98 -7.63 7.31
CA LYS A 114 -7.14 -6.49 7.72
C LYS A 114 -7.39 -6.05 9.17
N TYR A 115 -7.56 -7.05 10.05
CA TYR A 115 -7.90 -6.92 11.47
C TYR A 115 -9.15 -6.08 11.76
N ASN A 116 -10.11 -6.04 10.83
CA ASN A 116 -11.44 -5.50 11.09
C ASN A 116 -12.24 -6.51 11.91
N LEU A 117 -12.32 -6.28 13.23
CA LEU A 117 -12.97 -7.21 14.17
C LEU A 117 -14.45 -7.42 13.87
N GLN A 118 -15.13 -6.40 13.32
CA GLN A 118 -16.53 -6.54 12.97
C GLN A 118 -16.72 -7.50 11.78
N GLU A 119 -15.83 -7.43 10.78
CA GLU A 119 -15.87 -8.32 9.62
C GLU A 119 -15.43 -9.75 9.96
N VAL A 120 -14.43 -9.91 10.83
CA VAL A 120 -13.95 -11.23 11.27
C VAL A 120 -15.05 -12.05 11.99
N VAL A 121 -16.00 -11.38 12.65
CA VAL A 121 -17.10 -12.07 13.35
C VAL A 121 -18.28 -12.37 12.42
N LYS A 122 -18.49 -11.58 11.34
CA LYS A 122 -19.58 -11.80 10.39
C LYS A 122 -19.46 -13.13 9.63
N SER A 123 -18.24 -13.58 9.36
CA SER A 123 -17.96 -14.85 8.68
C SER A 123 -18.34 -16.12 9.48
N GLY A 124 -19.02 -16.00 10.62
CA GLY A 124 -19.60 -17.12 11.37
C GLY A 124 -21.08 -17.36 11.14
N LYS A 125 -21.77 -16.53 10.35
CA LYS A 125 -23.25 -16.58 10.19
C LYS A 125 -23.75 -16.96 8.80
N THR A 126 -22.88 -17.24 7.83
CA THR A 126 -23.25 -17.39 6.41
C THR A 126 -22.55 -18.53 5.69
N ASP A 127 -22.22 -19.63 6.36
CA ASP A 127 -21.74 -20.85 5.69
C ASP A 127 -22.84 -21.93 5.65
N CYS A 128 -24.08 -21.51 5.42
CA CYS A 128 -25.25 -22.36 5.14
C CYS A 128 -26.15 -21.71 4.08
N GLN A 129 -25.61 -21.25 2.95
CA GLN A 129 -26.41 -21.15 1.72
C GLN A 129 -25.46 -21.19 0.52
N GLY A 130 -25.67 -22.20 -0.32
CA GLY A 130 -24.79 -22.58 -1.41
C GLY A 130 -24.82 -21.69 -2.65
N ASP A 131 -23.91 -22.09 -3.53
CA ASP A 131 -23.62 -21.64 -4.88
C ASP A 131 -24.88 -21.48 -5.77
N ALA A 132 -24.96 -20.35 -6.48
CA ALA A 132 -25.76 -20.18 -7.69
C ALA A 132 -25.35 -18.90 -8.44
N SER A 133 -24.36 -19.05 -9.32
CA SER A 133 -24.35 -18.57 -10.71
C SER A 133 -25.00 -17.22 -11.04
N LYS A 134 -24.19 -16.29 -11.57
CA LYS A 134 -24.52 -15.59 -12.83
C LYS A 134 -23.26 -15.05 -13.51
N ALA A 135 -22.85 -15.76 -14.55
CA ALA A 135 -21.95 -15.29 -15.58
C ALA A 135 -22.75 -14.58 -16.70
N SER A 136 -22.19 -13.47 -17.18
CA SER A 136 -22.19 -12.95 -18.56
C SER A 136 -23.48 -12.33 -19.14
N PRO A 137 -23.42 -11.42 -20.16
CA PRO A 137 -22.32 -11.27 -21.15
C PRO A 137 -21.91 -9.83 -21.59
N GLU A 138 -20.75 -9.79 -22.23
CA GLU A 138 -20.26 -8.74 -23.14
C GLU A 138 -20.82 -8.91 -24.58
N GLY A 139 -20.83 -7.81 -25.35
CA GLY A 139 -20.85 -7.74 -26.83
C GLY A 139 -22.10 -7.05 -27.44
N ASN A 140 -22.07 -6.17 -28.46
CA ASN A 140 -21.01 -5.63 -29.33
C ASN A 140 -21.61 -4.50 -30.25
N SER A 141 -20.79 -3.51 -30.64
CA SER A 141 -20.75 -2.73 -31.92
C SER A 141 -21.73 -1.59 -32.33
N LYS A 142 -21.14 -0.37 -32.36
CA LYS A 142 -20.94 0.62 -33.47
C LYS A 142 -22.09 1.29 -34.28
N GLY A 143 -22.08 2.64 -34.22
CA GLY A 143 -22.17 3.63 -35.34
C GLY A 143 -23.56 4.02 -35.86
N ASP A 144 -23.92 5.27 -36.20
CA ASP A 144 -23.15 6.51 -36.37
C ASP A 144 -24.11 7.73 -36.53
N LYS A 145 -23.67 8.92 -36.04
CA LYS A 145 -23.96 10.33 -36.46
C LYS A 145 -25.40 10.89 -36.52
N ALA A 146 -25.70 12.18 -36.32
CA ALA A 146 -25.04 13.40 -35.81
C ALA A 146 -26.08 14.54 -35.94
N VAL A 147 -26.18 15.47 -35.00
CA VAL A 147 -26.38 16.91 -35.29
C VAL A 147 -25.68 17.72 -34.20
N VAL A 148 -24.94 18.72 -34.66
CA VAL A 148 -24.03 19.64 -33.98
C VAL A 148 -24.74 20.98 -33.83
N GLU A 149 -24.57 21.68 -32.71
CA GLU A 149 -24.45 23.14 -32.75
C GLU A 149 -23.55 23.63 -31.60
N ASN A 150 -22.75 24.62 -31.93
CA ASN A 150 -21.45 24.99 -31.37
C ASN A 150 -21.47 26.49 -31.01
N VAL A 151 -20.36 26.99 -30.45
CA VAL A 151 -19.93 28.39 -30.15
C VAL A 151 -19.68 28.54 -28.65
N GLY A 152 -18.46 28.65 -28.11
CA GLY A 152 -17.14 28.92 -28.68
C GLY A 152 -16.67 30.33 -28.33
N SER A 153 -15.61 30.45 -27.52
CA SER A 153 -14.57 31.50 -27.60
C SER A 153 -13.36 31.10 -26.75
N GLN A 154 -12.23 30.93 -27.42
CA GLN A 154 -10.87 30.80 -26.89
C GLN A 154 -10.30 32.20 -26.58
N ASP A 155 -9.24 32.27 -25.77
CA ASP A 155 -7.96 32.87 -26.19
C ASP A 155 -6.86 32.63 -25.13
N GLN A 156 -5.70 32.16 -25.60
CA GLN A 156 -4.38 32.30 -24.97
C GLN A 156 -3.60 33.39 -25.73
N PRO A 157 -2.53 33.93 -25.13
CA PRO A 157 -1.28 33.94 -25.90
C PRO A 157 -0.04 33.47 -25.11
N GLU A 158 0.92 32.99 -25.90
CA GLU A 158 2.28 32.59 -25.59
C GLU A 158 3.16 33.82 -25.29
N ASP A 159 4.23 33.65 -24.48
CA ASP A 159 5.44 34.46 -24.63
C ASP A 159 6.70 33.63 -24.32
N LYS A 160 7.60 33.60 -25.32
CA LYS A 160 9.00 33.17 -25.24
C LYS A 160 9.85 34.38 -24.87
N PHE A 161 10.88 34.19 -24.05
CA PHE A 161 12.06 35.06 -24.09
C PHE A 161 13.33 34.21 -23.95
N GLU A 162 14.08 34.12 -25.05
CA GLU A 162 15.51 33.83 -25.06
C GLU A 162 16.23 35.18 -25.01
N GLU A 163 17.27 35.30 -24.18
CA GLU A 163 18.32 36.29 -24.41
C GLU A 163 19.69 35.64 -24.13
N LYS A 164 20.50 35.55 -25.19
CA LYS A 164 21.95 35.32 -25.13
C LYS A 164 22.62 36.60 -25.61
N ALA A 165 23.62 37.06 -24.86
CA ALA A 165 24.72 37.85 -25.42
C ALA A 165 26.01 37.50 -24.65
N ASN A 166 26.95 36.87 -25.36
CA ASN A 166 28.38 36.92 -25.05
C ASN A 166 28.93 38.17 -25.72
N ASP A 167 29.81 38.90 -25.05
CA ASP A 167 30.92 39.56 -25.74
C ASP A 167 32.17 39.61 -24.84
N ASN A 168 33.32 39.30 -25.43
CA ASN A 168 34.66 39.39 -24.85
C ASN A 168 35.35 40.59 -25.50
N HIS A 169 35.94 41.52 -24.76
CA HIS A 169 37.26 42.07 -25.15
C HIS A 169 37.97 42.83 -24.01
N GLU A 170 39.28 42.96 -24.21
CA GLU A 170 40.38 43.39 -23.36
C GLU A 170 40.38 44.91 -23.06
N ASP A 171 40.85 45.26 -21.86
CA ASP A 171 41.91 46.26 -21.59
C ASP A 171 42.37 46.16 -20.13
#